data_AF-A0A151QSD8-F1
#
_entry.id   AF-A0A151QSD8-F1
#
_cell.length_a   1.000
_cell.length_b   1.000
_cell.length_c   1.000
_cell.angle_alpha   90.00
_cell.angle_beta   90.00
_cell.angle_gamma   90.00
#
_symmetry.space_group_name_H-M   'P 1'
#
loop_
_entity.id
_entity.type
_entity.pdbx_description
1 polymer ?
#
loop_
_entity_poly.entity_id
_entity_poly.type
_entity_poly.pdbx_seq_one_letter_code
_entity_poly.pdbx_strand_id
1 'polypeptide(L)'
;MKDTLIDWDKKTYFAFISAHHDVEDAPITNFEHIAFLLYWLSTCVFCTPYLQVPKYYYVLGQALHPRKKVCLSKLLLASFYACLDEASKSLL
;
A
#
# COMPACT_ATOMS: atom_id res chain seq x y z
N MET A 1 14.88 3.74 -13.66
CA MET A 1 14.65 3.50 -12.21
C MET A 1 14.91 2.02 -12.05
N LYS A 2 16.06 1.61 -11.47
CA LYS A 2 16.37 0.18 -11.33
C LYS A 2 15.23 -0.46 -10.53
N ASP A 3 14.67 -1.52 -11.07
CA ASP A 3 13.60 -2.29 -10.46
C ASP A 3 13.97 -2.60 -9.00
N THR A 4 13.28 -1.95 -8.07
CA THR A 4 13.23 -2.36 -6.68
C THR A 4 12.55 -3.73 -6.69
N LEU A 5 13.37 -4.78 -6.72
CA LEU A 5 12.95 -6.18 -6.64
C LEU A 5 12.38 -6.43 -5.24
N ILE A 6 11.12 -6.07 -5.07
CA ILE A 6 10.34 -6.40 -3.88
C ILE A 6 10.02 -7.90 -3.91
N ASP A 7 10.23 -8.57 -2.77
CA ASP A 7 9.84 -9.95 -2.57
C ASP A 7 8.32 -10.02 -2.35
N TRP A 8 7.62 -10.49 -3.37
CA TRP A 8 6.16 -10.62 -3.36
C TRP A 8 5.67 -11.98 -2.85
N ASP A 9 6.58 -12.92 -2.53
CA ASP A 9 6.19 -14.22 -1.97
C ASP A 9 5.65 -14.06 -0.54
N LYS A 10 5.95 -12.92 0.09
CA LYS A 10 5.38 -12.50 1.37
C LYS A 10 4.00 -11.90 1.15
N LYS A 11 2.98 -12.74 1.30
CA LYS A 11 1.60 -12.35 1.01
C LYS A 11 0.97 -11.49 2.09
N THR A 12 1.40 -11.52 3.35
CA THR A 12 0.79 -10.72 4.44
C THR A 12 1.58 -9.45 4.74
N TYR A 13 0.93 -8.38 5.23
CA TYR A 13 1.67 -7.16 5.59
C TYR A 13 2.76 -7.41 6.63
N PHE A 14 2.49 -8.23 7.64
CA PHE A 14 3.48 -8.56 8.65
C PHE A 14 4.70 -9.24 8.03
N ALA A 15 4.50 -10.31 7.25
CA ALA A 15 5.60 -11.03 6.61
C ALA A 15 6.36 -10.17 5.61
N PHE A 16 5.65 -9.27 4.93
CA PHE A 16 6.22 -8.33 3.96
C PHE A 16 7.08 -7.26 4.65
N ILE A 17 6.56 -6.62 5.70
CA ILE A 17 7.30 -5.63 6.48
C ILE A 17 8.53 -6.30 7.09
N SER A 18 8.38 -7.46 7.72
CA SER A 18 9.52 -8.19 8.32
C SER A 18 10.57 -8.61 7.30
N ALA A 19 10.20 -8.91 6.05
CA ALA A 19 11.18 -9.25 5.00
C ALA A 19 11.91 -8.04 4.42
N HIS A 20 11.40 -6.84 4.66
CA HIS A 20 11.97 -5.58 4.19
C HIS A 20 12.51 -4.70 5.31
N HIS A 21 12.40 -5.13 6.57
CA HIS A 21 12.92 -4.44 7.74
C HIS A 21 14.37 -4.84 7.96
N ASP A 22 15.28 -3.87 7.93
CA ASP A 22 16.71 -4.07 8.18
C ASP A 22 17.01 -4.09 9.70
N VAL A 23 18.30 -4.06 10.05
CA VAL A 23 18.80 -4.06 11.42
C VAL A 23 18.36 -2.79 12.16
N GLU A 24 17.95 -2.94 13.42
CA GLU A 24 17.69 -1.81 14.32
C GLU A 24 18.91 -0.87 14.33
N ASP A 25 18.68 0.43 14.11
CA ASP A 25 19.66 1.53 13.97
C ASP A 25 20.24 1.81 12.57
N ALA A 26 19.83 1.06 11.53
CA ALA A 26 20.16 1.43 10.16
C ALA A 26 19.31 2.62 9.66
N PRO A 27 19.82 3.47 8.74
CA PRO A 27 19.00 4.46 8.04
C PRO A 27 17.87 3.78 7.27
N ILE A 28 16.67 4.38 7.31
CA ILE A 28 15.49 3.85 6.59
C ILE A 28 15.81 3.70 5.10
N THR A 29 15.73 2.47 4.60
CA THR A 29 15.97 2.15 3.21
C THR A 29 14.77 2.51 2.32
N ASN A 30 15.00 2.57 1.01
CA ASN A 30 13.91 2.78 0.06
C ASN A 30 12.86 1.65 0.13
N PHE A 31 13.28 0.43 0.44
CA PHE A 31 12.39 -0.71 0.58
C PHE A 31 11.50 -0.57 1.82
N GLU A 32 12.08 -0.21 2.95
CA GLU A 32 11.34 0.05 4.20
C GLU A 32 10.33 1.19 4.02
N HIS A 33 10.75 2.28 3.37
CA HIS A 33 9.83 3.39 3.13
C HIS A 33 8.68 3.00 2.19
N ILE A 34 8.94 2.24 1.13
CA ILE A 34 7.88 1.75 0.24
C ILE A 34 6.98 0.73 0.96
N ALA A 35 7.54 -0.14 1.80
CA ALA A 35 6.77 -1.10 2.59
C ALA A 35 5.85 -0.42 3.60
N PHE A 36 6.36 0.62 4.27
CA PHE A 36 5.54 1.48 5.11
C PHE A 36 4.42 2.15 4.32
N LEU A 37 4.70 2.70 3.14
CA LEU A 37 3.67 3.34 2.30
C LEU A 37 2.60 2.34 1.86
N LEU A 38 2.98 1.12 1.48
CA LEU A 38 2.04 0.05 1.16
C LEU A 38 1.14 -0.29 2.33
N TYR A 39 1.72 -0.44 3.53
CA TYR A 39 0.95 -0.67 4.75
C TYR A 39 0.00 0.49 5.04
N TRP A 40 0.52 1.72 5.06
CA TRP A 40 -0.24 2.94 5.37
C TRP A 40 -1.41 3.17 4.40
N LEU A 41 -1.15 3.04 3.08
CA LEU A 41 -2.20 3.18 2.07
C LEU A 41 -3.33 2.18 2.33
N SER A 42 -2.98 0.93 2.60
CA SER A 42 -3.98 -0.10 2.78
C SER A 42 -4.72 -0.03 4.10
N THR A 43 -4.03 0.18 5.22
CA THR A 43 -4.64 0.08 6.56
C THR A 43 -5.25 1.40 7.02
N CYS A 44 -4.64 2.53 6.66
CA CYS A 44 -5.05 3.84 7.15
C CYS A 44 -5.81 4.66 6.11
N VAL A 45 -5.45 4.57 4.82
CA VAL A 45 -6.04 5.42 3.76
C VAL A 45 -7.26 4.76 3.13
N PHE A 46 -7.14 3.51 2.72
CA PHE A 46 -8.20 2.77 2.02
C PHE A 46 -8.87 1.69 2.88
N CYS A 47 -8.45 1.52 4.14
CA CYS A 47 -9.04 0.62 5.13
C CYS A 47 -9.36 -0.78 4.57
N THR A 48 -8.43 -1.35 3.80
CA THR A 48 -8.60 -2.62 3.12
C THR A 48 -8.74 -3.76 4.14
N PRO A 49 -9.79 -4.59 4.08
CA PRO A 49 -10.02 -5.65 5.08
C PRO A 49 -9.09 -6.86 4.91
N TYR A 50 -8.34 -6.90 3.81
CA TYR A 50 -7.46 -8.02 3.50
C TYR A 50 -6.16 -7.96 4.27
N LEU A 51 -5.76 -9.09 4.83
CA LEU A 51 -4.43 -9.28 5.43
C LEU A 51 -3.32 -9.31 4.35
N GLN A 52 -3.69 -9.53 3.09
CA GLN A 52 -2.74 -9.66 2.00
C GLN A 52 -2.23 -8.31 1.48
N VAL A 53 -0.94 -8.24 1.11
CA VAL A 53 -0.32 -7.06 0.50
C VAL A 53 -0.81 -6.89 -0.94
N PRO A 54 -1.58 -5.83 -1.25
CA PRO A 54 -2.15 -5.64 -2.54
C PRO A 54 -1.12 -5.01 -3.46
N LYS A 55 -0.72 -5.76 -4.48
CA LYS A 55 0.21 -5.28 -5.53
C LYS A 55 -0.31 -4.03 -6.24
N TYR A 56 -1.63 -3.82 -6.27
CA TYR A 56 -2.22 -2.67 -6.96
C TYR A 56 -1.88 -1.32 -6.31
N TYR A 57 -1.56 -1.28 -5.01
CA TYR A 57 -1.06 -0.05 -4.36
C TYR A 57 0.43 0.20 -4.60
N TYR A 58 1.15 -0.76 -5.18
CA TYR A 58 2.60 -0.65 -5.35
C TYR A 58 3.02 0.55 -6.19
N VAL A 59 2.34 0.77 -7.31
CA VAL A 59 2.61 1.91 -8.20
C VAL A 59 2.36 3.23 -7.47
N LEU A 60 1.33 3.28 -6.62
CA LEU A 60 1.03 4.46 -5.81
C LEU A 60 2.10 4.67 -4.73
N GLY A 61 2.53 3.62 -4.03
CA GLY A 61 3.64 3.66 -3.07
C GLY A 61 4.94 4.13 -3.71
N GLN A 62 5.29 3.62 -4.89
CA GLN A 62 6.45 4.05 -5.66
C GLN A 62 6.36 5.52 -6.11
N ALA A 63 5.17 6.03 -6.40
CA ALA A 63 4.98 7.44 -6.74
C ALA A 63 5.13 8.34 -5.51
N LEU A 64 4.63 7.90 -4.35
CA LEU A 64 4.71 8.66 -3.10
C LEU A 64 6.12 8.67 -2.49
N HIS A 65 6.90 7.62 -2.70
CA HIS A 65 8.28 7.51 -2.21
C HIS A 65 9.17 8.73 -2.58
N PRO A 66 9.27 9.14 -3.86
CA PRO A 66 9.98 10.36 -4.27
C PRO A 66 9.15 11.64 -4.05
N ARG A 67 8.09 11.59 -3.23
CA ARG A 67 7.16 12.71 -2.94
C ARG A 67 6.49 13.30 -4.19
N LYS A 68 6.19 12.45 -5.19
CA LYS A 68 5.43 12.91 -6.37
C LYS A 68 4.06 13.44 -5.91
N LYS A 69 3.64 14.57 -6.49
CA LYS A 69 2.30 15.10 -6.24
C LYS A 69 1.26 14.12 -6.80
N VAL A 70 0.57 13.42 -5.91
CA VAL A 70 -0.57 12.56 -6.24
C VAL A 70 -1.82 13.15 -5.63
N CYS A 71 -2.91 13.21 -6.40
CA CYS A 71 -4.20 13.71 -5.94
C CYS A 71 -4.95 12.61 -5.17
N LEU A 72 -4.58 12.41 -3.89
CA LEU A 72 -5.19 11.38 -3.04
C LEU A 72 -6.70 11.54 -2.88
N SER A 73 -7.23 12.78 -2.91
CA SER A 73 -8.67 13.04 -2.80
C SER A 73 -9.48 12.38 -3.92
N LYS A 74 -8.98 12.36 -5.15
CA LYS A 74 -9.64 11.67 -6.27
C LYS A 74 -9.65 10.15 -6.09
N LEU A 75 -8.56 9.60 -5.58
CA LEU A 75 -8.45 8.15 -5.33
C LEU A 75 -9.37 7.73 -4.18
N LEU A 76 -9.41 8.50 -3.10
CA LEU A 76 -10.34 8.29 -1.99
C LEU A 76 -11.79 8.33 -2.46
N LEU A 77 -12.16 9.33 -3.27
CA LEU A 77 -13.51 9.44 -3.82
C LEU A 77 -13.88 8.20 -4.65
N ALA A 78 -12.97 7.73 -5.52
CA ALA A 78 -13.19 6.50 -6.29
C ALA A 78 -13.36 5.28 -5.37
N SER A 79 -12.55 5.16 -4.32
CA SER A 79 -12.69 4.09 -3.32
C SER A 79 -14.05 4.14 -2.62
N PHE A 80 -14.51 5.33 -2.22
CA PHE A 80 -15.83 5.48 -1.58
C PHE A 80 -16.97 5.09 -2.52
N TYR A 81 -16.92 5.49 -3.80
CA TYR A 81 -17.92 5.07 -4.77
C TYR A 81 -17.94 3.54 -4.97
N ALA A 82 -16.78 2.89 -4.99
CA ALA A 82 -16.70 1.43 -5.07
C ALA A 82 -17.33 0.75 -3.84
N CYS A 83 -17.06 1.25 -2.63
CA CYS A 83 -17.67 0.74 -1.41
C CYS A 83 -19.20 0.96 -1.40
N LEU A 84 -19.69 2.11 -1.87
CA LEU A 84 -21.12 2.39 -1.96
C LEU A 84 -21.82 1.47 -2.97
N ASP A 85 -21.21 1.24 -4.14
CA ASP A 85 -21.72 0.32 -5.15
C ASP A 85 -21.84 -1.11 -4.59
N GLU A 86 -20.79 -1.61 -3.94
CA GLU A 86 -20.80 -2.93 -3.28
C GLU A 86 -21.87 -3.03 -2.18
N ALA A 87 -21.96 -2.01 -1.31
CA ALA A 87 -22.97 -1.96 -0.26
C ALA A 87 -24.40 -1.93 -0.84
N SER A 88 -24.63 -1.18 -1.92
CA SER A 88 -25.94 -1.10 -2.57
C SER A 88 -26.42 -2.42 -3.14
N LYS A 89 -25.51 -3.24 -3.69
CA LYS A 89 -25.84 -4.58 -4.20
C LYS A 89 -26.26 -5.54 -3.09
N SER A 90 -25.81 -5.30 -1.87
CA SER A 90 -26.16 -6.12 -0.70
C SER A 90 -27.54 -5.77 -0.12
N LEU A 91 -28.15 -4.66 -0.56
CA LEU A 91 -29.50 -4.24 -0.17
C LEU A 91 -30.60 -4.77 -1.10
N LEU A 92 -30.22 -5.39 -2.22
CA LEU A 92 -31.10 -6.02 -3.22
C LEU A 92 -31.10 -7.54 -3.05
#